data_AF-U6G524-F1
#
_entry.id   AF-U6G524-F1
#
_cell.length_a   1.000
_cell.length_b   1.000
_cell.length_c   1.000
_cell.angle_alpha   90.00
_cell.angle_beta   90.00
_cell.angle_gamma   90.00
#
_symmetry.space_group_name_H-M   'P 1'
#
loop_
_entity.id
_entity.type
_entity.pdbx_description
1 polymer ?
#
loop_
_entity_poly.entity_id
_entity_poly.type
_entity_poly.pdbx_seq_one_letter_code
_entity_poly.pdbx_strand_id
1 'polypeptide(L)'
;MVDGLCVMPAQAVLQCPDEYITVCKKKDTAESPCCAKPQTAERIARCPDGTAFLEGHCTRILAHRLVAECPLGFGLSEHGTQCIREEQGPPAPTCVPPDFLSPEGDSCITTTEQGFEYVCPDEYECISHTIKKKKKYSPLCSACAKTTEAPPTCLQEVGGFCYDPDIYALCQTRAPAPRKQAPSKYQASYPSKEAPEPEIDCSPIGSVTCDCTLPFSLECNGDACRCLHRQVLPTMPICRGEIDEAGNCLTQAKKRLLYTCPEGFTCDVVDKKGRCECTRIVVAEPIPRCLAGEPQGSKCIEAIQEEKILDCPPGYTENCCEDQCTCTKTHLAVRQVKCEEGAVSIQGQCAYVTQPSPGCYEVSS
;
A
#
# COMPACT_ATOMS: atom_id res chain seq x y z
N MET A 1 -26.99 82.31 86.17
CA MET A 1 -26.49 81.27 87.09
C MET A 1 -27.08 79.94 86.66
N VAL A 2 -26.33 78.85 86.74
CA VAL A 2 -26.85 77.49 86.55
C VAL A 2 -26.58 76.77 87.87
N ASP A 3 -27.63 76.32 88.56
CA ASP A 3 -27.55 75.63 89.87
C ASP A 3 -26.75 76.38 90.96
N GLY A 4 -26.88 77.72 91.02
CA GLY A 4 -26.23 78.54 92.05
C GLY A 4 -24.73 78.77 91.86
N LEU A 5 -24.16 78.35 90.73
CA LEU A 5 -22.76 78.62 90.35
C LEU A 5 -22.65 79.77 89.35
N CYS A 6 -21.52 80.48 89.43
CA CYS A 6 -21.16 81.55 88.52
C CYS A 6 -20.58 80.98 87.25
N VAL A 7 -21.20 81.32 86.11
CA VAL A 7 -20.86 80.79 84.79
C VAL A 7 -20.37 81.96 83.96
N MET A 8 -19.09 81.97 83.61
CA MET A 8 -18.51 82.93 82.66
C MET A 8 -18.22 82.24 81.34
N PRO A 9 -18.57 82.83 80.18
CA PRO A 9 -18.26 82.22 78.89
C PRO A 9 -16.75 82.07 78.74
N ALA A 10 -16.32 80.87 78.33
CA ALA A 10 -14.93 80.56 78.04
C ALA A 10 -14.76 80.35 76.53
N GLN A 11 -13.55 80.55 76.00
CA GLN A 11 -13.30 80.34 74.58
C GLN A 11 -13.36 78.84 74.27
N ALA A 12 -14.27 78.45 73.36
CA ALA A 12 -14.33 77.10 72.85
C ALA A 12 -13.28 76.94 71.73
N VAL A 13 -12.37 75.98 71.88
CA VAL A 13 -11.42 75.62 70.82
C VAL A 13 -11.89 74.32 70.19
N LEU A 14 -12.21 74.37 68.89
CA LEU A 14 -12.52 73.18 68.12
C LEU A 14 -11.20 72.44 67.83
N GLN A 15 -10.97 71.35 68.54
CA GLN A 15 -9.79 70.50 68.36
C GLN A 15 -10.20 69.14 67.82
N CYS A 16 -9.31 68.54 67.03
CA CYS A 16 -9.51 67.15 66.65
C CYS A 16 -9.27 66.23 67.86
N PRO A 17 -9.93 65.06 67.89
CA PRO A 17 -9.59 64.03 68.87
C PRO A 17 -8.10 63.70 68.84
N ASP A 18 -7.57 63.16 69.94
CA ASP A 18 -6.17 62.79 70.01
C ASP A 18 -5.81 61.85 68.84
N GLU A 19 -4.64 62.08 68.23
CA GLU A 19 -4.12 61.38 67.05
C GLU A 19 -4.80 61.69 65.70
N TYR A 20 -5.77 62.62 65.65
CA TYR A 20 -6.34 63.12 64.41
C TYR A 20 -5.71 64.45 64.00
N ILE A 21 -5.43 64.60 62.71
CA ILE A 21 -4.94 65.85 62.11
C ILE A 21 -6.09 66.67 61.54
N THR A 22 -5.97 68.00 61.62
CA THR A 22 -6.93 68.92 60.99
C THR A 22 -6.66 69.01 59.49
N VAL A 23 -7.63 68.59 58.66
CA VAL A 23 -7.52 68.62 57.19
C VAL A 23 -8.30 69.78 56.55
N CYS A 24 -9.24 70.38 57.27
CA CYS A 24 -10.05 71.49 56.79
C CYS A 24 -9.29 72.83 56.74
N LYS A 25 -9.68 73.67 55.79
CA LYS A 25 -9.25 75.07 55.69
C LYS A 25 -10.10 75.92 56.64
N LYS A 26 -9.63 77.14 56.97
CA LYS A 26 -10.32 78.08 57.89
C LYS A 26 -11.77 78.44 57.51
N LYS A 27 -12.25 78.10 56.30
CA LYS A 27 -13.59 78.42 55.80
C LYS A 27 -14.62 77.30 56.00
N ASP A 28 -14.20 76.11 56.43
CA ASP A 28 -15.10 74.97 56.57
C ASP A 28 -15.90 75.05 57.87
N THR A 29 -17.18 74.65 57.82
CA THR A 29 -18.11 74.72 58.96
C THR A 29 -17.73 73.74 60.07
N ALA A 30 -18.08 74.06 61.32
CA ALA A 30 -17.74 73.24 62.50
C ALA A 30 -18.32 71.81 62.46
N GLU A 31 -19.41 71.60 61.73
CA GLU A 31 -20.07 70.30 61.57
C GLU A 31 -19.42 69.40 60.50
N SER A 32 -18.51 69.95 59.70
CA SER A 32 -17.81 69.17 58.68
C SER A 32 -16.79 68.22 59.33
N PRO A 33 -16.64 66.96 58.84
CA PRO A 33 -15.66 66.01 59.33
C PRO A 33 -14.24 66.49 58.98
N CYS A 34 -13.70 67.34 59.85
CA CYS A 34 -12.45 68.07 59.63
C CYS A 34 -11.22 67.41 60.23
N CYS A 35 -11.41 66.26 60.86
CA CYS A 35 -10.38 65.50 61.51
C CYS A 35 -10.14 64.22 60.72
N ALA A 36 -8.92 64.02 60.25
CA ALA A 36 -8.51 62.81 59.56
C ALA A 36 -7.46 62.08 60.40
N LYS A 37 -7.58 60.77 60.51
CA LYS A 37 -6.52 59.91 61.02
C LYS A 37 -6.13 58.93 59.92
N PRO A 38 -4.96 59.12 59.27
CA PRO A 38 -4.49 58.16 58.30
C PRO A 38 -4.09 56.87 59.02
N GLN A 39 -4.65 55.75 58.57
CA GLN A 39 -4.22 54.43 58.98
C GLN A 39 -3.50 53.78 57.81
N THR A 40 -2.29 53.28 58.06
CA THR A 40 -1.52 52.51 57.09
C THR A 40 -1.70 51.03 57.35
N ALA A 41 -1.76 50.25 56.28
CA ALA A 41 -1.69 48.79 56.33
C ALA A 41 -0.66 48.27 55.34
N GLU A 42 -0.10 47.10 55.64
CA GLU A 42 0.73 46.37 54.68
C GLU A 42 -0.13 45.78 53.56
N ARG A 43 0.46 45.66 52.37
CA ARG A 43 -0.18 44.98 51.24
C ARG A 43 -0.30 43.50 51.57
N ILE A 44 -1.44 42.92 51.27
CA ILE A 44 -1.68 41.49 51.42
C ILE A 44 -1.26 40.82 50.12
N ALA A 45 -0.36 39.84 50.21
CA ALA A 45 -0.05 38.99 49.08
C ALA A 45 -1.21 38.02 48.85
N ARG A 46 -1.78 38.07 47.66
CA ARG A 46 -2.78 37.11 47.18
C ARG A 46 -2.29 36.43 45.91
N CYS A 47 -2.75 35.21 45.71
CA CYS A 47 -2.46 34.47 44.50
C CYS A 47 -3.50 34.77 43.41
N PRO A 48 -3.09 34.84 42.12
CA PRO A 48 -4.04 34.92 41.01
C PRO A 48 -5.08 33.80 41.05
N ASP A 49 -6.26 34.06 40.50
CA ASP A 49 -7.33 33.06 40.45
C ASP A 49 -6.86 31.78 39.75
N GLY A 50 -7.15 30.63 40.36
CA GLY A 50 -6.72 29.32 39.86
C GLY A 50 -5.30 28.90 40.23
N THR A 51 -4.63 29.66 41.10
CA THR A 51 -3.32 29.30 41.66
C THR A 51 -3.39 29.10 43.17
N ALA A 52 -2.49 28.29 43.72
CA ALA A 52 -2.42 28.00 45.16
C ALA A 52 -1.09 28.49 45.75
N PHE A 53 -1.11 28.98 46.99
CA PHE A 53 0.09 29.40 47.68
C PHE A 53 0.84 28.17 48.23
N LEU A 54 1.97 27.82 47.61
CA LEU A 54 2.80 26.68 47.98
C LEU A 54 4.25 27.14 48.12
N GLU A 55 4.92 26.80 49.23
CA GLU A 55 6.35 27.11 49.46
C GLU A 55 6.74 28.59 49.27
N GLY A 56 5.80 29.51 49.53
CA GLY A 56 6.08 30.93 49.39
C GLY A 56 5.93 31.47 47.96
N HIS A 57 5.40 30.70 47.01
CA HIS A 57 5.07 31.15 45.65
C HIS A 57 3.61 30.81 45.31
N CYS A 58 3.04 31.50 44.32
CA CYS A 58 1.74 31.12 43.76
C CYS A 58 2.00 30.11 42.66
N THR A 59 1.54 28.88 42.83
CA THR A 59 1.79 27.80 41.88
C THR A 59 0.48 27.41 41.21
N ARG A 60 0.51 27.35 39.87
CA ARG A 60 -0.56 26.77 39.06
C ARG A 60 -0.14 25.38 38.64
N ILE A 61 -0.98 24.39 38.93
CA ILE A 61 -0.74 23.01 38.54
C ILE A 61 -1.53 22.75 37.26
N LEU A 62 -0.82 22.56 36.14
CA LEU A 62 -1.42 22.16 34.88
C LEU A 62 -1.25 20.66 34.69
N ALA A 63 -2.33 20.01 34.26
CA ALA A 63 -2.33 18.59 33.95
C ALA A 63 -2.42 18.38 32.44
N HIS A 64 -1.32 17.91 31.85
CA HIS A 64 -1.24 17.55 30.44
C HIS A 64 -1.49 16.04 30.25
N ARG A 65 -1.89 15.67 29.04
CA ARG A 65 -2.02 14.26 28.66
C ARG A 65 -0.64 13.69 28.30
N LEU A 66 -0.43 12.42 28.63
CA LEU A 66 0.74 11.68 28.14
C LEU A 66 0.67 11.56 26.61
N VAL A 67 1.82 11.70 25.97
CA VAL A 67 1.97 11.45 24.54
C VAL A 67 2.65 10.11 24.37
N ALA A 68 2.10 9.28 23.49
CA ALA A 68 2.70 8.01 23.11
C ALA A 68 3.87 8.28 22.15
N GLU A 69 5.09 7.91 22.54
CA GLU A 69 6.28 7.97 21.69
C GLU A 69 6.77 6.55 21.38
N CYS A 70 7.08 6.28 20.12
CA CYS A 70 7.54 4.98 19.69
C CYS A 70 9.06 4.82 19.86
N PRO A 71 9.55 3.60 20.18
CA PRO A 71 10.98 3.31 20.15
C PRO A 71 11.59 3.62 18.78
N LEU A 72 12.91 3.90 18.75
CA LEU A 72 13.62 4.22 17.52
C LEU A 72 13.40 3.14 16.44
N GLY A 73 12.95 3.58 15.27
CA GLY A 73 12.66 2.72 14.12
C GLY A 73 11.24 2.16 14.06
N PHE A 74 10.38 2.47 15.03
CA PHE A 74 8.95 2.11 14.98
C PHE A 74 8.10 3.35 14.65
N GLY A 75 7.07 3.17 13.84
CA GLY A 75 6.04 4.17 13.58
C GLY A 75 4.81 3.95 14.47
N LEU A 76 4.09 5.01 14.80
CA LEU A 76 2.82 4.88 15.52
C LEU A 76 1.73 4.39 14.54
N SER A 77 1.01 3.34 14.90
CA SER A 77 -0.12 2.80 14.12
C SER A 77 -1.21 3.88 13.92
N GLU A 78 -2.05 3.74 12.88
CA GLU A 78 -3.11 4.70 12.54
C GLU A 78 -4.06 5.00 13.72
N HIS A 79 -4.26 4.03 14.61
CA HIS A 79 -5.09 4.19 15.81
C HIS A 79 -4.37 4.82 17.00
N GLY A 80 -3.06 5.03 16.93
CA GLY A 80 -2.27 5.63 18.00
C GLY A 80 -1.98 4.72 19.20
N THR A 81 -2.34 3.44 19.14
CA THR A 81 -2.30 2.52 20.30
C THR A 81 -1.06 1.62 20.33
N GLN A 82 -0.40 1.41 19.20
CA GLN A 82 0.71 0.48 19.05
C GLN A 82 1.80 1.09 18.18
N CYS A 83 3.05 0.73 18.48
CA CYS A 83 4.19 1.07 17.64
C CYS A 83 4.49 -0.12 16.73
N ILE A 84 4.51 0.11 15.42
CA ILE A 84 4.72 -0.93 14.41
C ILE A 84 5.97 -0.63 13.60
N ARG A 85 6.72 -1.69 13.27
CA ARG A 85 7.82 -1.64 12.31
C ARG A 85 7.62 -2.76 11.31
N GLU A 86 7.62 -2.41 10.05
CA GLU A 86 7.62 -3.38 8.97
C GLU A 86 9.04 -3.84 8.70
N GLU A 87 9.25 -5.15 8.71
CA GLU A 87 10.52 -5.77 8.35
C GLU A 87 10.36 -6.59 7.08
N GLN A 88 11.25 -6.35 6.12
CA GLN A 88 11.30 -7.09 4.86
C GLN A 88 12.21 -8.30 4.98
N GLY A 89 11.70 -9.45 4.54
CA GLY A 89 12.43 -10.71 4.48
C GLY A 89 12.71 -11.13 3.04
N PRO A 90 13.80 -11.87 2.77
CA PRO A 90 14.03 -12.44 1.45
C PRO A 90 13.03 -13.59 1.19
N PRO A 91 12.34 -13.60 0.04
CA PRO A 91 11.51 -14.74 -0.34
C PRO A 91 12.39 -15.94 -0.70
N ALA A 92 12.00 -17.14 -0.24
CA ALA A 92 12.69 -18.38 -0.57
C ALA A 92 12.03 -19.03 -1.80
N PRO A 93 12.81 -19.41 -2.84
CA PRO A 93 12.26 -20.13 -3.98
C PRO A 93 11.86 -21.55 -3.54
N THR A 94 10.67 -21.98 -3.97
CA THR A 94 10.14 -23.32 -3.69
C THR A 94 9.53 -23.92 -4.94
N CYS A 95 9.51 -25.25 -5.00
CA CYS A 95 8.94 -26.02 -6.09
C CYS A 95 7.75 -26.83 -5.58
N VAL A 96 6.72 -27.00 -6.42
CA VAL A 96 5.58 -27.84 -6.08
C VAL A 96 6.03 -29.30 -6.15
N PRO A 97 5.93 -30.09 -5.07
CA PRO A 97 6.24 -31.52 -5.14
C PRO A 97 5.39 -32.19 -6.24
N PRO A 98 5.96 -33.07 -7.09
CA PRO A 98 7.27 -33.72 -6.97
C PRO A 98 8.45 -32.99 -7.64
N ASP A 99 8.27 -31.75 -8.10
CA ASP A 99 9.32 -31.00 -8.79
C ASP A 99 10.47 -30.63 -7.83
N PHE A 100 11.70 -30.54 -8.35
CA PHE A 100 12.88 -30.17 -7.57
C PHE A 100 13.56 -28.91 -8.12
N LEU A 101 14.34 -28.23 -7.29
CA LEU A 101 15.02 -26.99 -7.69
C LEU A 101 16.21 -27.30 -8.60
N SER A 102 16.36 -26.55 -9.70
CA SER A 102 17.54 -26.63 -10.60
C SER A 102 18.82 -26.38 -9.81
N PRO A 103 19.98 -26.98 -10.17
CA PRO A 103 21.25 -26.71 -9.50
C PRO A 103 21.65 -25.22 -9.49
N GLU A 104 21.18 -24.44 -10.46
CA GLU A 104 21.38 -22.98 -10.52
C GLU A 104 20.40 -22.18 -9.65
N GLY A 105 19.34 -22.83 -9.13
CA GLY A 105 18.32 -22.18 -8.30
C GLY A 105 17.32 -21.28 -9.04
N ASP A 106 17.30 -21.31 -10.38
CA ASP A 106 16.53 -20.37 -11.21
C ASP A 106 15.16 -20.91 -11.69
N SER A 107 14.94 -22.21 -11.58
CA SER A 107 13.77 -22.90 -12.13
C SER A 107 13.48 -24.20 -11.36
N CYS A 108 12.25 -24.68 -11.47
CA CYS A 108 11.88 -26.01 -11.00
C CYS A 108 11.99 -27.00 -12.15
N ILE A 109 12.64 -28.13 -11.92
CA ILE A 109 12.74 -29.22 -12.90
C ILE A 109 11.66 -30.24 -12.56
N THR A 110 10.82 -30.52 -13.55
CA THR A 110 9.90 -31.65 -13.51
C THR A 110 10.42 -32.73 -14.44
N THR A 111 10.42 -33.97 -13.98
CA THR A 111 10.75 -35.12 -14.81
C THR A 111 9.44 -35.74 -15.27
N THR A 112 9.21 -35.74 -16.58
CA THR A 112 8.01 -36.34 -17.17
C THR A 112 8.43 -37.43 -18.13
N GLU A 113 7.70 -38.55 -18.11
CA GLU A 113 7.86 -39.60 -19.10
C GLU A 113 7.47 -39.06 -20.48
N GLN A 114 8.43 -39.07 -21.40
CA GLN A 114 8.23 -38.72 -22.78
C GLN A 114 8.32 -40.02 -23.59
N GLY A 115 7.30 -40.31 -24.41
CA GLY A 115 7.38 -41.48 -25.29
C GLY A 115 8.59 -41.41 -26.23
N PHE A 116 9.08 -42.59 -26.64
CA PHE A 116 10.15 -42.70 -27.64
C PHE A 116 9.72 -42.12 -28.99
N GLU A 117 10.64 -41.42 -29.65
CA GLU A 117 10.47 -41.05 -31.05
C GLU A 117 11.04 -42.16 -31.94
N TYR A 118 10.24 -42.69 -32.84
CA TYR A 118 10.67 -43.75 -33.75
C TYR A 118 11.21 -43.15 -35.04
N VAL A 119 12.51 -43.32 -35.29
CA VAL A 119 13.22 -42.72 -36.42
C VAL A 119 13.71 -43.81 -37.37
N CYS A 120 13.67 -43.49 -38.67
CA CYS A 120 14.19 -44.36 -39.72
C CYS A 120 15.66 -44.06 -40.01
N PRO A 121 16.47 -45.08 -40.37
CA PRO A 121 17.81 -44.85 -40.89
C PRO A 121 17.79 -43.91 -42.11
N ASP A 122 18.93 -43.28 -42.37
CA ASP A 122 19.11 -42.52 -43.60
C ASP A 122 18.77 -43.40 -44.81
N GLU A 123 18.10 -42.83 -45.82
CA GLU A 123 17.55 -43.51 -47.02
C GLU A 123 16.23 -44.29 -46.86
N TYR A 124 15.67 -44.39 -45.65
CA TYR A 124 14.36 -45.01 -45.42
C TYR A 124 13.29 -43.96 -45.11
N GLU A 125 12.11 -44.12 -45.70
CA GLU A 125 10.94 -43.28 -45.43
C GLU A 125 10.05 -43.94 -44.37
N CYS A 126 9.48 -43.11 -43.49
CA CYS A 126 8.54 -43.58 -42.47
C CYS A 126 7.20 -43.99 -43.09
N ILE A 127 6.81 -45.25 -42.89
CA ILE A 127 5.45 -45.72 -43.16
C ILE A 127 4.64 -45.51 -41.88
N SER A 128 3.72 -44.54 -41.90
CA SER A 128 2.72 -44.35 -40.82
C SER A 128 1.35 -44.84 -41.29
N HIS A 129 0.66 -45.65 -40.49
CA HIS A 129 -0.62 -46.26 -40.86
C HIS A 129 -1.81 -45.28 -40.96
N THR A 130 -1.68 -44.02 -40.52
CA THR A 130 -2.87 -43.17 -40.25
C THR A 130 -2.83 -41.73 -40.77
N ILE A 131 -1.77 -41.26 -41.45
CA ILE A 131 -1.75 -39.86 -41.90
C ILE A 131 -1.31 -39.76 -43.37
N LYS A 132 -2.25 -39.41 -44.26
CA LYS A 132 -2.04 -39.10 -45.70
C LYS A 132 -1.16 -37.86 -45.98
N LYS A 133 -0.37 -37.39 -45.00
CA LYS A 133 0.51 -36.22 -45.14
C LYS A 133 1.95 -36.66 -44.89
N LYS A 134 2.78 -36.58 -45.93
CA LYS A 134 4.23 -36.80 -45.87
C LYS A 134 4.86 -35.80 -44.91
N LYS A 135 5.14 -36.20 -43.67
CA LYS A 135 6.04 -35.49 -42.75
C LYS A 135 7.24 -36.40 -42.47
N LYS A 136 8.44 -35.81 -42.46
CA LYS A 136 9.71 -36.51 -42.15
C LYS A 136 9.77 -37.00 -40.69
N TYR A 137 8.89 -36.50 -39.82
CA TYR A 137 8.81 -36.85 -38.40
C TYR A 137 7.34 -37.09 -38.02
N SER A 138 7.06 -38.29 -37.51
CA SER A 138 5.76 -38.66 -36.93
C SER A 138 6.06 -39.43 -35.65
N PRO A 139 5.41 -39.08 -34.51
CA PRO A 139 5.60 -39.82 -33.24
C PRO A 139 5.12 -41.28 -33.32
N LEU A 140 4.52 -41.68 -34.45
CA LEU A 140 3.94 -42.99 -34.69
C LEU A 140 4.48 -43.58 -36.01
N CYS A 141 5.81 -43.60 -36.17
CA CYS A 141 6.40 -44.39 -37.24
C CYS A 141 6.27 -45.88 -36.90
N SER A 142 5.55 -46.66 -37.71
CA SER A 142 5.36 -48.09 -37.46
C SER A 142 6.40 -48.96 -38.15
N ALA A 143 6.91 -48.52 -39.30
CA ALA A 143 7.95 -49.21 -40.05
C ALA A 143 8.69 -48.22 -40.96
N CYS A 144 9.91 -48.57 -41.35
CA CYS A 144 10.73 -47.81 -42.27
C CYS A 144 10.81 -48.55 -43.60
N ALA A 145 10.56 -47.88 -44.72
CA ALA A 145 10.73 -48.49 -46.02
C ALA A 145 11.59 -47.67 -46.96
N LYS A 146 12.49 -48.38 -47.64
CA LYS A 146 13.22 -47.87 -48.79
C LYS A 146 12.58 -48.45 -50.04
N THR A 147 12.09 -47.57 -50.91
CA THR A 147 11.50 -47.96 -52.19
C THR A 147 12.55 -47.78 -53.28
N THR A 148 12.89 -48.86 -53.95
CA THR A 148 13.75 -48.84 -55.13
C THR A 148 12.88 -49.10 -56.36
N GLU A 149 13.00 -48.23 -57.36
CA GLU A 149 12.23 -48.34 -58.60
C GLU A 149 13.11 -48.96 -59.69
N ALA A 150 12.54 -49.91 -60.43
CA ALA A 150 13.11 -50.47 -61.64
C ALA A 150 12.09 -50.38 -62.78
N PRO A 151 12.54 -50.24 -64.04
CA PRO A 151 11.64 -50.32 -65.18
C PRO A 151 11.07 -51.75 -65.32
N PRO A 152 9.79 -51.90 -65.70
CA PRO A 152 9.21 -53.21 -65.95
C PRO A 152 9.84 -53.86 -67.19
N THR A 153 9.97 -55.19 -67.17
CA THR A 153 10.40 -55.93 -68.35
C THR A 153 9.14 -56.35 -69.08
N CYS A 154 8.75 -55.58 -70.08
CA CYS A 154 7.61 -55.92 -70.92
C CYS A 154 8.14 -56.48 -72.25
N LEU A 155 7.51 -57.53 -72.78
CA LEU A 155 7.82 -58.02 -74.12
C LEU A 155 7.43 -56.92 -75.12
N GLN A 156 8.45 -56.19 -75.60
CA GLN A 156 8.42 -55.23 -76.70
C GLN A 156 7.40 -54.08 -76.56
N GLU A 157 7.86 -52.98 -75.95
CA GLU A 157 7.09 -51.75 -75.76
C GLU A 157 7.20 -50.84 -77.00
N VAL A 158 6.06 -50.45 -77.59
CA VAL A 158 6.00 -49.46 -78.67
C VAL A 158 4.91 -48.44 -78.32
N GLY A 159 5.33 -47.23 -77.94
CA GLY A 159 4.40 -46.13 -77.65
C GLY A 159 3.55 -46.33 -76.39
N GLY A 160 4.03 -47.08 -75.40
CA GLY A 160 3.32 -47.37 -74.14
C GLY A 160 2.37 -48.57 -74.19
N PHE A 161 2.31 -49.27 -75.32
CA PHE A 161 1.54 -50.51 -75.48
C PHE A 161 2.48 -51.64 -75.89
N CYS A 162 2.26 -52.83 -75.34
CA CYS A 162 2.95 -54.03 -75.79
C CYS A 162 2.15 -54.71 -76.88
N TYR A 163 2.87 -55.21 -77.88
CA TYR A 163 2.30 -55.95 -78.99
C TYR A 163 3.00 -57.31 -79.04
N ASP A 164 2.28 -58.35 -79.44
CA ASP A 164 2.90 -59.62 -79.79
C ASP A 164 3.94 -59.36 -80.90
N PRO A 165 5.22 -59.81 -80.77
CA PRO A 165 6.29 -59.50 -81.71
C PRO A 165 5.93 -59.83 -83.17
N ASP A 166 5.20 -60.92 -83.37
CA ASP A 166 4.82 -61.40 -84.69
C ASP A 166 3.68 -60.54 -85.27
N ILE A 167 2.73 -60.14 -84.42
CA ILE A 167 1.62 -59.26 -84.83
C ILE A 167 2.11 -57.82 -85.04
N TYR A 168 3.03 -57.34 -84.23
CA TYR A 168 3.64 -56.03 -84.39
C TYR A 168 4.45 -55.94 -85.68
N ALA A 169 5.25 -56.97 -86.00
CA ALA A 169 5.98 -57.05 -87.26
C ALA A 169 5.01 -57.06 -88.48
N LEU A 170 3.87 -57.74 -88.36
CA LEU A 170 2.81 -57.73 -89.37
C LEU A 170 2.11 -56.36 -89.49
N CYS A 171 1.89 -55.65 -88.39
CA CYS A 171 1.29 -54.31 -88.41
C CYS A 171 2.28 -53.22 -88.91
N GLN A 172 3.59 -53.34 -88.64
CA GLN A 172 4.60 -52.40 -89.16
C GLN A 172 4.83 -52.52 -90.68
N THR A 173 4.71 -53.72 -91.23
CA THR A 173 4.91 -53.98 -92.66
C THR A 173 3.74 -53.53 -93.53
N ARG A 174 2.57 -53.29 -92.92
CA ARG A 174 1.46 -52.62 -93.59
C ARG A 174 1.79 -51.14 -93.74
N ALA A 175 2.33 -50.79 -94.91
CA ALA A 175 2.41 -49.40 -95.34
C ALA A 175 1.03 -48.76 -95.11
N PRO A 176 0.96 -47.59 -94.44
CA PRO A 176 -0.32 -46.94 -94.19
C PRO A 176 -1.02 -46.81 -95.53
N ALA A 177 -2.21 -47.42 -95.63
CA ALA A 177 -2.99 -47.38 -96.86
C ALA A 177 -3.04 -45.93 -97.33
N PRO A 178 -2.68 -45.64 -98.60
CA PRO A 178 -2.58 -44.28 -99.09
C PRO A 178 -3.86 -43.56 -98.73
N ARG A 179 -3.75 -42.46 -97.96
CA ARG A 179 -4.87 -41.62 -97.54
C ARG A 179 -5.74 -41.41 -98.76
N LYS A 180 -6.91 -42.06 -98.80
CA LYS A 180 -7.87 -41.94 -99.90
C LYS A 180 -8.18 -40.45 -100.03
N GLN A 181 -7.65 -39.81 -101.07
CA GLN A 181 -8.08 -38.50 -101.49
C GLN A 181 -9.57 -38.59 -101.81
N ALA A 182 -10.32 -37.60 -101.34
CA ALA A 182 -11.77 -37.55 -101.42
C ALA A 182 -12.26 -37.85 -102.86
N PRO A 183 -13.14 -38.85 -103.06
CA PRO A 183 -13.61 -39.19 -104.39
C PRO A 183 -14.55 -38.12 -104.95
N SER A 184 -14.22 -37.64 -106.15
CA SER A 184 -15.13 -36.82 -106.96
C SER A 184 -16.29 -37.66 -107.49
N LYS A 185 -17.47 -37.06 -107.48
CA LYS A 185 -18.77 -37.59 -107.91
C LYS A 185 -18.72 -38.44 -109.20
N TYR A 186 -19.58 -39.45 -109.17
CA TYR A 186 -20.17 -40.16 -110.32
C TYR A 186 -19.27 -41.18 -111.03
N GLN A 187 -19.38 -42.45 -110.66
CA GLN A 187 -19.58 -43.54 -111.63
C GLN A 187 -20.06 -44.84 -110.98
N ALA A 188 -20.76 -45.61 -111.80
CA ALA A 188 -21.63 -46.70 -111.45
C ALA A 188 -20.89 -47.98 -111.04
N SER A 189 -21.57 -48.71 -110.15
CA SER A 189 -21.22 -50.00 -109.56
C SER A 189 -21.02 -51.11 -110.59
N TYR A 190 -19.94 -51.88 -110.42
CA TYR A 190 -19.87 -53.29 -110.81
C TYR A 190 -19.42 -54.13 -109.59
N PRO A 191 -20.04 -55.29 -109.32
CA PRO A 191 -19.71 -56.12 -108.18
C PRO A 191 -18.56 -57.08 -108.54
N SER A 192 -17.36 -56.84 -108.00
CA SER A 192 -16.29 -57.84 -108.01
C SER A 192 -16.33 -58.66 -106.73
N LYS A 193 -16.53 -59.97 -106.88
CA LYS A 193 -16.35 -60.97 -105.82
C LYS A 193 -14.86 -61.24 -105.70
N GLU A 194 -14.20 -60.58 -104.75
CA GLU A 194 -12.89 -60.99 -104.27
C GLU A 194 -13.03 -61.49 -102.83
N ALA A 195 -12.40 -62.63 -102.57
CA ALA A 195 -12.47 -63.33 -101.31
C ALA A 195 -11.94 -62.46 -100.16
N PRO A 196 -12.53 -62.54 -98.95
CA PRO A 196 -12.09 -61.75 -97.82
C PRO A 196 -10.66 -62.11 -97.43
N GLU A 197 -9.74 -61.15 -97.58
CA GLU A 197 -8.46 -61.18 -96.87
C GLU A 197 -8.75 -61.19 -95.35
N PRO A 198 -7.98 -61.95 -94.55
CA PRO A 198 -8.17 -61.97 -93.11
C PRO A 198 -7.92 -60.56 -92.52
N GLU A 199 -8.94 -60.01 -91.88
CA GLU A 199 -8.83 -58.81 -91.05
C GLU A 199 -7.91 -59.13 -89.87
N ILE A 200 -6.65 -58.73 -89.98
CA ILE A 200 -5.71 -58.70 -88.86
C ILE A 200 -6.07 -57.46 -88.04
N ASP A 201 -6.69 -57.69 -86.87
CA ASP A 201 -7.00 -56.63 -85.91
C ASP A 201 -5.72 -56.23 -85.16
N CYS A 202 -5.19 -55.03 -85.45
CA CYS A 202 -4.03 -54.46 -84.76
C CYS A 202 -4.41 -53.82 -83.40
N SER A 203 -5.59 -54.11 -82.87
CA SER A 203 -5.97 -53.73 -81.50
C SER A 203 -5.05 -54.41 -80.47
N PRO A 204 -4.62 -53.70 -79.41
CA PRO A 204 -3.76 -54.29 -78.39
C PRO A 204 -4.42 -55.52 -77.77
N ILE A 205 -3.68 -56.62 -77.77
CA ILE A 205 -4.16 -57.95 -77.37
C ILE A 205 -4.12 -58.03 -75.84
N GLY A 206 -5.13 -57.43 -75.21
CA GLY A 206 -5.34 -57.51 -73.77
C GLY A 206 -4.44 -56.60 -72.92
N SER A 207 -4.71 -56.61 -71.61
CA SER A 207 -3.92 -55.88 -70.62
C SER A 207 -2.49 -56.43 -70.59
N VAL A 208 -1.51 -55.58 -70.91
CA VAL A 208 -0.09 -55.91 -70.92
C VAL A 208 0.29 -56.64 -69.62
N THR A 209 0.77 -57.87 -69.75
CA THR A 209 1.40 -58.59 -68.63
C THR A 209 2.85 -58.13 -68.57
N CYS A 210 3.09 -57.01 -67.88
CA CYS A 210 4.45 -56.62 -67.55
C CYS A 210 4.89 -57.44 -66.33
N ASP A 211 6.06 -58.04 -66.43
CA ASP A 211 6.65 -58.77 -65.31
C ASP A 211 7.80 -57.97 -64.71
N CYS A 212 7.94 -58.08 -63.40
CA CYS A 212 9.06 -57.56 -62.66
C CYS A 212 10.01 -58.71 -62.33
N THR A 213 11.31 -58.49 -62.48
CA THR A 213 12.30 -59.44 -61.97
C THR A 213 12.18 -59.50 -60.45
N LEU A 214 12.16 -60.70 -59.87
CA LEU A 214 12.22 -60.85 -58.42
C LEU A 214 13.50 -60.17 -57.91
N PRO A 215 13.44 -59.31 -56.86
CA PRO A 215 12.39 -59.20 -55.85
C PRO A 215 11.41 -58.01 -56.02
N PHE A 216 11.29 -57.43 -57.22
CA PHE A 216 10.40 -56.29 -57.47
C PHE A 216 8.95 -56.76 -57.70
N SER A 217 7.98 -55.97 -57.21
CA SER A 217 6.55 -56.16 -57.46
C SER A 217 6.01 -55.07 -58.39
N LEU A 218 5.15 -55.43 -59.33
CA LEU A 218 4.51 -54.48 -60.24
C LEU A 218 3.41 -53.71 -59.50
N GLU A 219 3.56 -52.39 -59.39
CA GLU A 219 2.49 -51.49 -58.94
C GLU A 219 2.08 -50.58 -60.10
N CYS A 220 0.81 -50.63 -60.48
CA CYS A 220 0.23 -49.80 -61.53
C CYS A 220 -0.69 -48.74 -60.92
N ASN A 221 -0.49 -47.49 -61.32
CA ASN A 221 -1.34 -46.37 -60.93
C ASN A 221 -1.85 -45.68 -62.20
N GLY A 222 -3.07 -46.03 -62.62
CA GLY A 222 -3.57 -45.66 -63.94
C GLY A 222 -2.81 -46.40 -65.04
N ASP A 223 -2.36 -45.65 -66.06
CA ASP A 223 -1.67 -46.20 -67.23
C ASP A 223 -0.15 -46.41 -67.01
N ALA A 224 0.37 -46.03 -65.84
CA ALA A 224 1.78 -46.18 -65.52
C ALA A 224 2.01 -47.33 -64.54
N CYS A 225 2.74 -48.34 -64.99
CA CYS A 225 3.22 -49.43 -64.14
C CYS A 225 4.71 -49.24 -63.81
N ARG A 226 5.08 -49.49 -62.55
CA ARG A 226 6.47 -49.45 -62.08
C ARG A 226 6.79 -50.73 -61.30
N CYS A 227 8.00 -51.23 -61.45
CA CYS A 227 8.50 -52.31 -60.60
C CYS A 227 9.09 -51.69 -59.33
N LEU A 228 8.45 -51.91 -58.20
CA LEU A 228 8.88 -51.40 -56.91
C LEU A 228 9.39 -52.56 -56.06
N HIS A 229 10.60 -52.41 -55.50
CA HIS A 229 11.07 -53.27 -54.44
C HIS A 229 11.11 -52.45 -53.15
N ARG A 230 10.28 -52.85 -52.18
CA ARG A 230 10.15 -52.20 -50.88
C ARG A 230 10.90 -53.02 -49.84
N GLN A 231 12.02 -52.50 -49.37
CA GLN A 231 12.72 -53.08 -48.24
C GLN A 231 12.18 -52.47 -46.95
N VAL A 232 11.55 -53.28 -46.10
CA VAL A 232 10.98 -52.84 -44.83
C VAL A 232 11.92 -53.19 -43.68
N LEU A 233 12.27 -52.19 -42.86
CA LEU A 233 13.05 -52.33 -41.65
C LEU A 233 12.22 -51.89 -40.42
N PRO A 234 12.51 -52.45 -39.24
CA PRO A 234 11.95 -51.94 -37.99
C PRO A 234 12.48 -50.52 -37.72
N THR A 235 11.64 -49.69 -37.11
CA THR A 235 12.03 -48.35 -36.64
C THR A 235 12.97 -48.44 -35.44
N MET A 236 13.90 -47.50 -35.31
CA MET A 236 14.75 -47.39 -34.12
C MET A 236 14.14 -46.39 -33.12
N PRO A 237 13.89 -46.77 -31.86
CA PRO A 237 13.44 -45.84 -30.83
C PRO A 237 14.59 -44.92 -30.45
N ILE A 238 14.34 -43.62 -30.44
CA ILE A 238 15.27 -42.59 -29.99
C ILE A 238 14.62 -41.85 -28.84
N CYS A 239 15.28 -41.87 -27.68
CA CYS A 239 14.94 -41.01 -26.57
C CYS A 239 15.71 -39.69 -26.72
N ARG A 240 15.00 -38.56 -26.74
CA ARG A 240 15.65 -37.24 -26.76
C ARG A 240 16.08 -36.77 -25.37
N GLY A 241 15.59 -37.44 -24.32
CA GLY A 241 15.97 -37.19 -22.94
C GLY A 241 16.86 -38.30 -22.38
N GLU A 242 16.64 -38.66 -21.12
CA GLU A 242 17.39 -39.68 -20.39
C GLU A 242 16.58 -40.97 -20.31
N ILE A 243 17.24 -42.13 -20.37
CA ILE A 243 16.58 -43.43 -20.19
C ILE A 243 16.79 -43.85 -18.75
N ASP A 244 15.70 -44.13 -18.02
CA ASP A 244 15.77 -44.61 -16.64
C ASP A 244 16.14 -46.10 -16.55
N GLU A 245 16.31 -46.62 -15.32
CA GLU A 245 16.64 -48.03 -15.08
C GLU A 245 15.55 -49.00 -15.56
N ALA A 246 14.32 -48.52 -15.73
CA ALA A 246 13.18 -49.29 -16.23
C ALA A 246 13.05 -49.24 -17.76
N GLY A 247 13.89 -48.47 -18.46
CA GLY A 247 13.86 -48.32 -19.90
C GLY A 247 12.84 -47.29 -20.40
N ASN A 248 12.30 -46.44 -19.54
CA ASN A 248 11.43 -45.35 -19.93
C ASN A 248 12.25 -44.14 -20.38
N CYS A 249 11.77 -43.43 -21.39
CA CYS A 249 12.37 -42.18 -21.82
C CYS A 249 11.80 -41.02 -20.98
N LEU A 250 12.68 -40.30 -20.28
CA LEU A 250 12.34 -39.20 -19.40
C LEU A 250 12.83 -37.89 -20.01
N THR A 251 11.98 -36.87 -20.03
CA THR A 251 12.41 -35.50 -20.35
C THR A 251 12.28 -34.62 -19.12
N GLN A 252 13.25 -33.73 -18.96
CA GLN A 252 13.19 -32.68 -17.96
C GLN A 252 12.56 -31.44 -18.57
N ALA A 253 11.54 -30.88 -17.91
CA ALA A 253 10.93 -29.62 -18.31
C ALA A 253 11.12 -28.58 -17.20
N LYS A 254 11.54 -27.37 -17.59
CA LYS A 254 11.68 -26.23 -16.68
C LYS A 254 10.32 -25.58 -16.42
N LYS A 255 9.92 -25.53 -15.16
CA LYS A 255 8.76 -24.80 -14.65
C LYS A 255 9.21 -23.55 -13.89
N ARG A 256 8.29 -22.61 -13.71
CA ARG A 256 8.51 -21.38 -12.95
C ARG A 256 8.60 -21.68 -11.46
N LEU A 257 9.46 -20.95 -10.77
CA LEU A 257 9.57 -20.97 -9.31
C LEU A 257 8.28 -20.44 -8.67
N LEU A 258 7.92 -21.02 -7.54
CA LEU A 258 7.06 -20.37 -6.56
C LEU A 258 7.95 -19.72 -5.49
N TYR A 259 7.41 -18.74 -4.78
CA TYR A 259 8.11 -18.08 -3.69
C TYR A 259 7.29 -18.24 -2.42
N THR A 260 7.96 -18.63 -1.34
CA THR A 260 7.37 -18.73 0.00
C THR A 260 8.15 -17.86 0.96
N CYS A 261 7.43 -17.25 1.90
CA CYS A 261 8.05 -16.46 2.95
C CYS A 261 8.53 -17.34 4.11
N PRO A 262 9.63 -16.96 4.78
CA PRO A 262 10.09 -17.65 5.98
C PRO A 262 9.05 -17.56 7.12
N GLU A 263 9.21 -18.40 8.14
CA GLU A 263 8.29 -18.43 9.28
C GLU A 263 8.12 -17.04 9.93
N GLY A 264 6.87 -16.64 10.13
CA GLY A 264 6.52 -15.33 10.70
C GLY A 264 6.44 -14.17 9.71
N PHE A 265 6.69 -14.41 8.41
CA PHE A 265 6.47 -13.42 7.35
C PHE A 265 5.22 -13.77 6.54
N THR A 266 4.49 -12.74 6.12
CA THR A 266 3.33 -12.83 5.22
C THR A 266 3.76 -12.49 3.79
N CYS A 267 3.18 -13.17 2.81
CA CYS A 267 3.40 -12.86 1.39
C CYS A 267 2.35 -11.84 0.94
N ASP A 268 2.76 -10.60 0.76
CA ASP A 268 1.98 -9.63 -0.01
C ASP A 268 2.34 -9.85 -1.49
N VAL A 269 1.34 -10.27 -2.28
CA VAL A 269 1.56 -10.62 -3.70
C VAL A 269 1.61 -9.35 -4.53
N VAL A 270 2.81 -8.97 -4.99
CA VAL A 270 3.00 -7.68 -5.68
C VAL A 270 3.01 -7.83 -7.21
N ASP A 271 3.39 -9.00 -7.76
CA ASP A 271 3.70 -9.10 -9.19
C ASP A 271 2.93 -10.18 -9.95
N LYS A 272 2.59 -9.89 -11.22
CA LYS A 272 2.12 -10.88 -12.24
C LYS A 272 3.09 -12.05 -12.46
N LYS A 273 4.30 -11.97 -11.91
CA LYS A 273 5.36 -12.99 -11.98
C LYS A 273 5.31 -13.97 -10.79
N GLY A 274 4.41 -13.78 -9.82
CA GLY A 274 4.27 -14.64 -8.65
C GLY A 274 5.39 -14.46 -7.62
N ARG A 275 6.07 -13.30 -7.60
CA ARG A 275 7.05 -12.97 -6.55
C ARG A 275 6.30 -12.46 -5.33
N CYS A 276 6.62 -13.03 -4.17
CA CYS A 276 6.15 -12.58 -2.87
C CYS A 276 7.07 -11.48 -2.34
N GLU A 277 6.50 -10.36 -1.89
CA GLU A 277 7.18 -9.44 -0.98
C GLU A 277 6.90 -9.94 0.43
N CYS A 278 7.93 -10.45 1.10
CA CYS A 278 7.77 -11.03 2.42
C CYS A 278 7.91 -9.95 3.47
N THR A 279 6.82 -9.62 4.13
CA THR A 279 6.74 -8.57 5.14
C THR A 279 6.38 -9.19 6.48
N ARG A 280 6.89 -8.65 7.57
CA ARG A 280 6.37 -8.95 8.91
C ARG A 280 6.21 -7.67 9.70
N ILE A 281 5.14 -7.59 10.47
CA ILE A 281 4.86 -6.46 11.34
C ILE A 281 5.38 -6.81 12.73
N VAL A 282 6.41 -6.10 13.18
CA VAL A 282 6.90 -6.17 14.56
C VAL A 282 6.16 -5.12 15.37
N VAL A 283 5.52 -5.54 16.46
CA VAL A 283 4.76 -4.67 17.35
C VAL A 283 5.57 -4.40 18.61
N ALA A 284 5.64 -3.14 19.02
CA ALA A 284 6.23 -2.67 20.27
C ALA A 284 5.21 -1.83 21.05
N GLU A 285 5.34 -1.84 22.37
CA GLU A 285 4.53 -0.99 23.24
C GLU A 285 4.99 0.47 23.14
N PRO A 286 4.05 1.43 23.03
CA PRO A 286 4.39 2.85 23.05
C PRO A 286 4.90 3.26 24.43
N ILE A 287 5.91 4.13 24.46
CA ILE A 287 6.48 4.66 25.69
C ILE A 287 5.73 5.97 26.02
N PRO A 288 5.02 6.06 27.15
CA PRO A 288 4.33 7.27 27.54
C PRO A 288 5.35 8.34 27.96
N ARG A 289 5.28 9.53 27.35
CA ARG A 289 6.17 10.65 27.66
C ARG A 289 5.40 11.96 27.86
N CYS A 290 5.95 12.81 28.72
CA CYS A 290 5.48 14.18 28.92
C CYS A 290 6.18 15.15 27.98
N LEU A 291 5.41 15.91 27.20
CA LEU A 291 5.94 17.05 26.43
C LEU A 291 6.30 18.22 27.36
N ALA A 292 5.52 18.40 28.42
CA ALA A 292 5.74 19.40 29.46
C ALA A 292 5.38 18.81 30.83
N GLY A 293 6.14 19.19 31.85
CA GLY A 293 5.98 18.70 33.22
C GLY A 293 6.56 17.30 33.47
N GLU A 294 6.28 16.79 34.66
CA GLU A 294 6.76 15.49 35.13
C GLU A 294 5.64 14.43 35.10
N PRO A 295 5.94 13.16 34.80
CA PRO A 295 4.95 12.10 34.77
C PRO A 295 4.47 11.76 36.19
N GLN A 296 3.16 11.87 36.42
CA GLN A 296 2.51 11.46 37.67
C GLN A 296 1.28 10.60 37.35
N GLY A 297 1.47 9.28 37.33
CA GLY A 297 0.43 8.32 36.94
C GLY A 297 0.09 8.39 35.45
N SER A 298 -1.16 8.70 35.11
CA SER A 298 -1.65 8.79 33.72
C SER A 298 -1.62 10.19 33.13
N LYS A 299 -1.03 11.16 33.84
CA LYS A 299 -0.96 12.56 33.44
C LYS A 299 0.45 13.10 33.63
N CYS A 300 0.72 14.19 32.94
CA CYS A 300 1.92 14.98 33.12
C CYS A 300 1.57 16.23 33.92
N ILE A 301 2.29 16.50 34.99
CA ILE A 301 2.02 17.61 35.87
C ILE A 301 3.10 18.67 35.68
N GLU A 302 2.69 19.84 35.22
CA GLU A 302 3.54 21.02 35.10
C GLU A 302 3.19 22.01 36.21
N ALA A 303 4.18 22.34 37.03
CA ALA A 303 4.05 23.37 38.06
C ALA A 303 4.58 24.69 37.52
N ILE A 304 3.67 25.63 37.27
CA ILE A 304 4.01 26.99 36.81
C ILE A 304 4.01 27.91 38.03
N GLN A 305 5.15 28.54 38.28
CA GLN A 305 5.25 29.58 39.30
C GLN A 305 4.78 30.92 38.73
N GLU A 306 3.89 31.58 39.45
CA GLU A 306 3.37 32.90 39.15
C GLU A 306 3.68 33.87 40.29
N GLU A 307 3.82 35.14 39.93
CA GLU A 307 4.09 36.19 40.90
C GLU A 307 2.86 36.45 41.77
N LYS A 308 3.13 36.81 43.03
CA LYS A 308 2.06 37.18 43.97
C LYS A 308 1.51 38.53 43.57
N ILE A 309 0.19 38.66 43.59
CA ILE A 309 -0.47 39.95 43.45
C ILE A 309 -0.46 40.61 44.83
N LEU A 310 0.10 41.81 44.94
CA LEU A 310 0.09 42.57 46.18
C LEU A 310 -1.11 43.52 46.18
N ASP A 311 -2.03 43.34 47.11
CA ASP A 311 -3.30 44.06 47.14
C ASP A 311 -3.52 44.78 48.47
N CYS A 312 -4.23 45.90 48.44
CA CYS A 312 -4.64 46.55 49.69
C CYS A 312 -5.78 45.80 50.38
N PRO A 313 -5.78 45.73 51.73
CA PRO A 313 -6.89 45.13 52.46
C PRO A 313 -8.22 45.81 52.12
N PRO A 314 -9.36 45.09 52.19
CA PRO A 314 -10.66 45.69 51.91
C PRO A 314 -10.90 47.00 52.69
N GLY A 315 -11.23 48.07 51.95
CA GLY A 315 -11.47 49.40 52.50
C GLY A 315 -10.23 50.29 52.66
N TYR A 316 -9.05 49.85 52.19
CA TYR A 316 -7.88 50.69 52.00
C TYR A 316 -7.71 51.07 50.53
N THR A 317 -7.17 52.25 50.28
CA THR A 317 -6.80 52.72 48.93
C THR A 317 -5.29 52.69 48.78
N GLU A 318 -4.82 52.24 47.62
CA GLU A 318 -3.40 52.24 47.27
C GLU A 318 -2.94 53.66 46.95
N ASN A 319 -1.85 54.10 47.58
CA ASN A 319 -1.19 55.36 47.30
C ASN A 319 0.29 55.10 47.01
N CYS A 320 0.72 55.38 45.77
CA CYS A 320 2.08 55.12 45.30
C CYS A 320 2.84 56.43 45.12
N CYS A 321 3.99 56.56 45.77
CA CYS A 321 4.96 57.63 45.57
C CYS A 321 6.32 57.00 45.29
N GLU A 322 6.98 57.39 44.18
CA GLU A 322 8.37 57.01 43.88
C GLU A 322 8.65 55.51 44.07
N ASP A 323 7.84 54.67 43.42
CA ASP A 323 7.90 53.20 43.45
C ASP A 323 7.53 52.53 44.80
N GLN A 324 7.17 53.29 45.83
CA GLN A 324 6.62 52.76 47.08
C GLN A 324 5.10 52.96 47.15
N CYS A 325 4.38 51.85 47.01
CA CYS A 325 2.93 51.80 47.19
C CYS A 325 2.60 51.42 48.65
N THR A 326 1.81 52.27 49.31
CA THR A 326 1.31 52.03 50.67
C THR A 326 -0.21 51.99 50.67
N CYS A 327 -0.80 51.13 51.50
CA CYS A 327 -2.25 51.06 51.64
C CYS A 327 -2.68 52.00 52.75
N THR A 328 -3.52 52.97 52.40
CA THR A 328 -4.00 53.97 53.36
C THR A 328 -5.51 53.94 53.46
N LYS A 329 -6.02 54.08 54.69
CA LYS A 329 -7.44 54.28 54.97
C LYS A 329 -7.55 55.51 55.86
N THR A 330 -8.31 56.50 55.42
CA THR A 330 -8.51 57.73 56.20
C THR A 330 -9.79 57.60 57.02
N HIS A 331 -9.65 57.58 58.34
CA HIS A 331 -10.80 57.68 59.24
C HIS A 331 -11.14 59.15 59.44
N LEU A 332 -12.41 59.49 59.21
CA LEU A 332 -12.90 60.84 59.37
C LEU A 332 -13.63 60.98 60.70
N ALA A 333 -13.36 62.07 61.41
CA ALA A 333 -14.02 62.43 62.65
C ALA A 333 -14.43 63.91 62.64
N VAL A 334 -15.43 64.25 63.46
CA VAL A 334 -15.85 65.63 63.69
C VAL A 334 -14.97 66.24 64.79
N ARG A 335 -14.74 67.56 64.71
CA ARG A 335 -14.02 68.29 65.77
C ARG A 335 -14.79 68.21 67.08
N GLN A 336 -14.07 68.05 68.18
CA GLN A 336 -14.64 68.09 69.52
C GLN A 336 -14.42 69.48 70.12
N VAL A 337 -15.41 69.95 70.86
CA VAL A 337 -15.30 71.19 71.62
C VAL A 337 -14.42 70.90 72.83
N LYS A 338 -13.19 71.41 72.83
CA LYS A 338 -12.29 71.36 73.99
C LYS A 338 -12.28 72.73 74.66
N CYS A 339 -12.66 72.75 75.93
CA CYS A 339 -12.64 73.96 76.73
C CYS A 339 -11.23 74.22 77.24
N GLU A 340 -10.88 75.49 77.41
CA GLU A 340 -9.62 75.91 78.02
C GLU A 340 -9.46 75.32 79.43
N GLU A 341 -8.22 75.18 79.90
CA GLU A 341 -7.93 74.58 81.20
C GLU A 341 -8.69 75.31 82.33
N GLY A 342 -9.48 74.55 83.10
CA GLY A 342 -10.36 75.09 84.15
C GLY A 342 -11.80 75.43 83.72
N ALA A 343 -12.13 75.41 82.43
CA ALA A 343 -13.50 75.53 81.93
C ALA A 343 -14.15 74.16 81.72
N VAL A 344 -15.47 74.08 81.93
CA VAL A 344 -16.29 72.88 81.71
C VAL A 344 -17.26 73.09 80.54
N SER A 345 -17.60 72.00 79.84
CA SER A 345 -18.58 72.04 78.74
C SER A 345 -19.99 71.85 79.30
N ILE A 346 -20.84 72.86 79.13
CA ILE A 346 -22.25 72.84 79.53
C ILE A 346 -23.06 73.00 78.25
N GLN A 347 -23.82 71.97 77.86
CA GLN A 347 -24.65 71.95 76.65
C GLN A 347 -23.87 72.30 75.36
N GLY A 348 -22.58 71.96 75.27
CA GLY A 348 -21.74 72.24 74.10
C GLY A 348 -21.12 73.64 74.08
N GLN A 349 -21.32 74.46 75.11
CA GLN A 349 -20.64 75.73 75.30
C GLN A 349 -19.63 75.62 76.46
N CYS A 350 -18.46 76.23 76.27
CA CYS A 350 -17.43 76.26 77.31
C CYS A 350 -17.70 77.39 78.29
N ALA A 351 -17.62 77.08 79.58
CA ALA A 351 -17.73 78.10 80.62
C ALA A 351 -16.83 77.80 81.83
N TYR A 352 -16.29 78.86 82.42
CA TYR A 352 -15.65 78.79 83.73
C TYR A 352 -16.74 78.76 84.81
N VAL A 353 -16.61 77.81 85.73
CA VAL A 353 -17.54 77.64 86.83
C VAL A 353 -16.82 77.96 88.13
N THR A 354 -17.25 79.03 88.79
CA THR A 354 -16.68 79.46 90.08
C THR A 354 -17.73 79.46 91.18
N GLN A 355 -17.27 79.32 92.43
CA GLN A 355 -18.13 79.49 93.60
C GLN A 355 -18.72 80.91 93.63
N PRO A 356 -19.96 81.08 94.14
CA PRO A 356 -20.64 82.36 94.15
C PRO A 356 -19.83 83.43 94.89
N SER A 357 -19.31 84.40 94.14
CA SER A 357 -18.64 85.58 94.67
C SER A 357 -19.57 86.81 94.55
N PRO A 358 -19.51 87.77 95.49
CA PRO A 358 -20.25 89.02 95.41
C PRO A 358 -19.85 89.78 94.13
N GLY A 359 -20.75 89.80 93.13
CA GLY A 359 -20.47 90.29 91.77
C GLY A 359 -21.03 89.39 90.67
N CYS A 360 -21.57 88.23 91.03
CA CYS A 360 -22.21 87.32 90.12
C CYS A 360 -23.73 87.53 90.13
N TYR A 361 -24.26 88.08 89.05
CA TYR A 361 -25.68 88.46 88.96
C TYR A 361 -26.42 87.46 88.07
N GLU A 362 -27.66 87.14 88.43
CA GLU A 362 -28.57 86.40 87.56
C GLU A 362 -28.89 87.27 86.34
N VAL A 363 -28.41 86.86 85.17
CA VAL A 363 -28.90 87.41 83.91
C VAL A 363 -30.29 86.81 83.71
N SER A 364 -31.32 87.57 84.09
CA SER A 364 -32.71 87.25 83.74
C SER A 364 -32.86 87.45 82.23
N SER A 365 -32.66 86.38 81.47
CA SER A 365 -32.87 86.33 80.02
C SER A 365 -34.33 86.16 79.66
#